data_AF-A0A2D6GQ96-F1
#
_entry.id   AF-A0A2D6GQ96-F1
#
_cell.length_a   1.000
_cell.length_b   1.000
_cell.length_c   1.000
_cell.angle_alpha   90.00
_cell.angle_beta   90.00
_cell.angle_gamma   90.00
#
_symmetry.space_group_name_H-M   'P 1'
#
loop_
_entity.id
_entity.type
_entity.pdbx_description
1 polymer ?
#
loop_
_entity_poly.entity_id
_entity_poly.type
_entity_poly.pdbx_seq_one_letter_code
_entity_poly.pdbx_strand_id
1 'polypeptide(L)'
;MENLIPITRFGDLKPLRNIRAQLTETTLVLDLIPELVSKTAYVPTTDDLITPASARLLTGSREVVEGNTMLRLQFDQIRSSAFSDEFCDIHPVSLDTPQKDWPRIEGTQFTYPLVEVLNSSWHAGLPDYQNGGANGGMHHFRAISAMNIVDIVGFEPSFEWLPNPHFA
;
A
#
# COMPACT_ATOMS: atom_id res chain seq x y z
N MET A 1 -21.19 1.72 4.67
CA MET A 1 -20.25 1.28 3.63
C MET A 1 -19.17 2.34 3.56
N GLU A 2 -17.91 1.92 3.66
CA GLU A 2 -16.76 2.82 3.54
C GLU A 2 -16.72 3.46 2.15
N ASN A 3 -16.11 4.64 2.04
CA ASN A 3 -15.86 5.29 0.76
C ASN A 3 -14.37 5.62 0.65
N LEU A 4 -13.72 5.10 -0.38
CA LEU A 4 -12.27 5.20 -0.56
C LEU A 4 -11.97 6.36 -1.52
N ILE A 5 -11.26 7.38 -1.03
CA ILE A 5 -10.87 8.56 -1.80
C ILE A 5 -9.37 8.51 -2.11
N PRO A 6 -8.94 8.54 -3.39
CA PRO A 6 -7.53 8.65 -3.76
C PRO A 6 -6.82 9.83 -3.10
N ILE A 7 -5.63 9.58 -2.54
CA ILE A 7 -4.77 10.64 -2.01
C ILE A 7 -3.77 11.03 -3.10
N THR A 8 -4.02 12.15 -3.77
CA THR A 8 -3.18 12.69 -4.86
C THR A 8 -2.17 13.75 -4.40
N ARG A 9 -2.30 14.26 -3.17
CA ARG A 9 -1.50 15.38 -2.66
C ARG A 9 0.01 15.09 -2.52
N PHE A 10 0.42 13.82 -2.56
CA PHE A 10 1.83 13.41 -2.50
C PHE A 10 2.46 13.19 -3.89
N GLY A 11 1.73 13.51 -4.97
CA GLY A 11 2.12 13.31 -6.36
C GLY A 11 1.47 12.09 -7.00
N ASP A 12 1.89 11.79 -8.23
CA ASP A 12 1.39 10.66 -9.02
C ASP A 12 1.96 9.34 -8.48
N LEU A 13 1.23 8.73 -7.54
CA LEU A 13 1.62 7.46 -6.96
C LEU A 13 1.34 6.31 -7.94
N LYS A 14 2.42 5.63 -8.32
CA LYS A 14 2.38 4.38 -9.08
C LYS A 14 1.96 3.22 -8.16
N PRO A 15 1.50 2.09 -8.71
CA PRO A 15 1.22 0.89 -7.91
C PRO A 15 2.45 0.51 -7.07
N LEU A 16 2.24 -0.01 -5.86
CA LEU A 16 3.33 -0.33 -4.94
C LEU A 16 3.74 -1.79 -5.08
N ARG A 17 5.05 -2.02 -5.22
CA ARG A 17 5.65 -3.35 -5.09
C ARG A 17 5.65 -3.82 -3.65
N ASN A 18 5.87 -2.89 -2.72
CA ASN A 18 6.10 -3.18 -1.32
C ASN A 18 5.73 -1.99 -0.42
N ILE A 19 5.36 -2.29 0.83
CA ILE A 19 5.21 -1.33 1.92
C ILE A 19 6.09 -1.81 3.06
N ARG A 20 7.07 -1.00 3.46
CA ARG A 20 7.86 -1.26 4.68
C ARG A 20 7.31 -0.41 5.80
N ALA A 21 7.12 -1.02 6.96
CA ALA A 21 6.58 -0.35 8.12
C ALA A 21 7.54 -0.44 9.30
N GLN A 22 7.71 0.68 10.00
CA GLN A 22 8.39 0.74 11.28
C GLN A 22 7.46 1.40 12.30
N LEU A 23 7.07 0.65 13.32
CA LEU A 23 6.24 1.13 14.42
C LEU A 23 7.10 1.33 15.67
N THR A 24 7.02 2.50 16.30
CA THR A 24 7.67 2.81 17.57
C THR A 24 6.69 3.55 18.46
N GLU A 25 6.29 2.93 19.58
CA GLU A 25 5.24 3.44 20.48
C GLU A 25 3.98 3.90 19.75
N THR A 26 3.90 5.19 19.41
CA THR A 26 2.77 5.83 18.70
C THR A 26 3.15 6.43 17.35
N THR A 27 4.41 6.29 16.93
CA THR A 27 4.93 6.76 15.65
C THR A 27 5.00 5.60 14.67
N LEU A 28 4.42 5.78 13.49
CA LEU A 28 4.48 4.82 12.39
C LEU A 28 5.13 5.46 11.18
N VAL A 29 6.18 4.84 10.67
CA VAL A 29 6.82 5.21 9.41
C VAL A 29 6.48 4.16 8.37
N LEU A 30 5.97 4.61 7.22
CA LEU A 30 5.70 3.77 6.06
C LEU A 30 6.55 4.21 4.88
N ASP A 31 7.38 3.31 4.36
CA ASP A 31 8.04 3.48 3.08
C ASP A 31 7.20 2.80 2.00
N LEU A 32 6.55 3.61 1.17
CA LEU A 32 5.74 3.17 0.04
C LEU A 32 6.65 3.07 -1.19
N ILE A 33 6.87 1.83 -1.66
CA ILE A 33 7.85 1.52 -2.69
C ILE A 33 7.13 1.16 -3.98
N PRO A 34 7.20 2.02 -5.03
CA PRO A 34 6.59 1.76 -6.32
C PRO A 34 7.08 0.49 -6.98
N GLU A 35 6.25 -0.07 -7.85
CA GLU A 35 6.65 -1.07 -8.82
C GLU A 35 7.43 -0.46 -9.98
N LEU A 36 8.40 -1.21 -10.48
CA LEU A 36 9.15 -0.89 -11.68
C LEU A 36 9.32 -2.17 -12.51
N VAL A 37 8.97 -2.10 -13.80
CA VAL A 37 9.30 -3.17 -14.73
C VAL A 37 10.79 -3.12 -15.04
N SER A 38 11.50 -4.20 -14.73
CA SER A 38 12.93 -4.35 -14.99
C SER A 38 13.23 -4.12 -16.47
N LYS A 39 14.36 -3.47 -16.75
CA LYS A 39 14.85 -3.30 -18.12
C LYS A 39 15.42 -4.61 -18.68
N THR A 40 15.80 -5.53 -17.79
CA THR A 40 16.39 -6.81 -18.15
C THR A 40 15.28 -7.80 -18.42
N ALA A 41 15.26 -8.34 -19.64
CA ALA A 41 14.36 -9.42 -19.99
C ALA A 41 14.86 -10.73 -19.38
N TYR A 42 13.92 -11.58 -18.96
CA TYR A 42 14.20 -12.91 -18.49
C TYR A 42 14.79 -13.75 -19.63
N VAL A 43 15.96 -14.31 -19.35
CA VAL A 43 16.67 -15.26 -20.22
C VAL A 43 16.68 -16.59 -19.49
N PRO A 44 15.92 -17.60 -19.97
CA PRO A 44 15.88 -18.91 -19.32
C PRO A 44 17.28 -19.51 -19.28
N THR A 45 17.73 -19.92 -18.09
CA THR A 45 18.95 -20.73 -17.97
C THR A 45 18.61 -22.22 -18.09
N THR A 46 19.61 -23.07 -18.32
CA THR A 46 19.43 -24.54 -18.34
C THR A 46 18.91 -25.10 -17.03
N ASP A 47 19.11 -24.39 -15.91
CA ASP A 47 18.66 -24.79 -14.58
C ASP A 47 17.22 -24.35 -14.25
N ASP A 48 16.67 -23.39 -15.00
CA ASP A 48 15.30 -22.88 -14.82
C ASP A 48 14.22 -23.73 -15.51
N LEU A 49 14.63 -24.81 -16.18
CA LEU A 49 13.78 -25.65 -17.01
C LEU A 49 12.94 -26.63 -16.17
N ILE A 50 11.97 -26.12 -15.41
CA ILE A 50 10.91 -26.97 -14.84
C ILE A 50 10.09 -27.61 -15.98
N THR A 51 9.82 -26.87 -17.07
CA THR A 51 9.33 -27.41 -18.36
C THR A 51 9.72 -26.51 -19.56
N PRO A 52 9.81 -27.04 -20.79
CA PRO A 52 9.95 -26.23 -22.02
C PRO A 52 8.77 -25.28 -22.30
N ALA A 53 7.61 -25.50 -21.67
CA ALA A 53 6.44 -24.64 -21.81
C ALA A 53 6.57 -23.37 -20.96
N SER A 54 6.97 -23.50 -19.69
CA SER A 54 7.23 -22.36 -18.81
C SER A 54 8.36 -21.48 -19.33
N ALA A 55 9.44 -22.09 -19.85
CA ALA A 55 10.53 -21.34 -20.48
C ALA A 55 10.05 -20.47 -21.65
N ARG A 56 9.16 -21.01 -22.51
CA ARG A 56 8.56 -20.25 -23.63
C ARG A 56 7.63 -19.13 -23.17
N LEU A 57 6.88 -19.34 -22.09
CA LEU A 57 6.02 -18.29 -21.51
C LEU A 57 6.82 -17.15 -20.89
N LEU A 58 7.95 -17.47 -20.25
CA LEU A 58 8.76 -16.49 -19.55
C LEU A 58 9.81 -15.81 -20.45
N THR A 59 10.15 -16.39 -21.60
CA THR A 59 11.13 -15.80 -22.52
C THR A 59 10.69 -14.40 -22.95
N GLY A 60 11.54 -13.40 -22.68
CA GLY A 60 11.23 -12.01 -23.03
C GLY A 60 10.31 -11.29 -22.02
N SER A 61 9.78 -12.01 -21.02
CA SER A 61 9.12 -11.37 -19.87
C SER A 61 10.11 -10.51 -19.10
N ARG A 62 9.60 -9.54 -18.35
CA ARG A 62 10.40 -8.65 -17.51
C ARG A 62 9.92 -8.76 -16.09
N GLU A 63 10.85 -8.87 -15.16
CA GLU A 63 10.55 -8.92 -13.74
C GLU A 63 9.97 -7.58 -13.26
N VAL A 64 9.03 -7.63 -12.31
CA VAL A 64 8.56 -6.46 -11.58
C VAL A 64 9.36 -6.33 -10.29
N VAL A 65 10.22 -5.31 -10.25
CA VAL A 65 11.13 -5.01 -9.16
C VAL A 65 10.68 -3.77 -8.38
N GLU A 66 11.35 -3.48 -7.27
CA GLU A 66 11.14 -2.23 -6.54
C GLU A 66 11.68 -1.03 -7.33
N GLY A 67 11.00 0.11 -7.22
CA GLY A 67 11.46 1.39 -7.75
C GLY A 67 12.72 1.91 -7.03
N ASN A 68 13.46 2.79 -7.70
CA ASN A 68 14.66 3.42 -7.16
C ASN A 68 14.37 4.59 -6.20
N THR A 69 13.12 5.02 -6.10
CA THR A 69 12.65 6.04 -5.15
C THR A 69 11.46 5.51 -4.38
N MET A 70 11.25 6.00 -3.16
CA MET A 70 10.13 5.65 -2.30
C MET A 70 9.49 6.91 -1.70
N LEU A 71 8.19 6.86 -1.43
CA LEU A 71 7.50 7.87 -0.63
C LEU A 71 7.50 7.41 0.81
N ARG A 72 8.18 8.16 1.69
CA ARG A 72 8.10 7.97 3.13
C ARG A 72 6.94 8.78 3.69
N LEU A 73 6.07 8.13 4.45
CA LEU A 73 5.05 8.76 5.28
C LEU A 73 5.41 8.54 6.74
N GLN A 74 5.39 9.60 7.54
CA GLN A 74 5.61 9.52 8.98
C GLN A 74 4.40 10.05 9.73
N PHE A 75 3.75 9.15 10.46
CA PHE A 75 2.65 9.43 11.36
C PHE A 75 3.22 9.57 12.76
N ASP A 76 3.30 10.79 13.30
CA ASP A 76 3.84 11.02 14.65
C ASP A 76 2.88 10.53 15.75
N GLN A 77 1.58 10.46 15.45
CA GLN A 77 0.53 10.05 16.37
C GLN A 77 -0.48 9.16 15.66
N ILE A 78 -0.35 7.84 15.85
CA ILE A 78 -1.39 6.88 15.48
C ILE A 78 -2.20 6.47 16.71
N ARG A 79 -3.49 6.19 16.49
CA ARG A 79 -4.36 5.55 17.48
C ARG A 79 -4.46 4.05 17.24
N SER A 80 -4.41 3.64 15.98
CA SER A 80 -4.48 2.24 15.61
C SER A 80 -3.86 1.99 14.25
N SER A 81 -3.40 0.76 14.04
CA SER A 81 -2.89 0.27 12.75
C SER A 81 -3.19 -1.21 12.60
N ALA A 82 -3.50 -1.63 11.38
CA ALA A 82 -3.71 -3.02 11.02
C ALA A 82 -2.88 -3.37 9.78
N PHE A 83 -2.30 -4.56 9.79
CA PHE A 83 -1.46 -5.08 8.72
C PHE A 83 -2.08 -6.38 8.22
N SER A 84 -2.41 -6.44 6.93
CA SER A 84 -2.90 -7.64 6.27
C SER A 84 -1.90 -8.03 5.19
N ASP A 85 -1.45 -9.28 5.19
CA ASP A 85 -0.77 -9.88 4.05
C ASP A 85 -1.81 -10.52 3.10
N GLU A 86 -1.43 -10.76 1.84
CA GLU A 86 -2.25 -11.51 0.88
C GLU A 86 -2.33 -13.02 1.19
N PHE A 87 -1.62 -13.53 2.21
CA PHE A 87 -1.47 -14.98 2.47
C PHE A 87 -2.12 -15.51 3.74
N CYS A 88 -2.71 -14.66 4.57
CA CYS A 88 -3.44 -15.09 5.75
C CYS A 88 -4.95 -15.06 5.49
N ASP A 89 -5.55 -16.24 5.36
CA ASP A 89 -6.99 -16.55 5.55
C ASP A 89 -7.54 -16.14 6.95
N ILE A 90 -6.79 -15.33 7.70
CA ILE A 90 -7.16 -14.78 8.99
C ILE A 90 -7.90 -13.49 8.67
N HIS A 91 -9.22 -13.59 8.51
CA HIS A 91 -10.19 -12.49 8.55
C HIS A 91 -9.57 -11.12 8.20
N PRO A 92 -9.56 -10.67 6.92
CA PRO A 92 -9.21 -9.28 6.66
C PRO A 92 -10.09 -8.45 7.57
N VAL A 93 -9.49 -7.59 8.38
CA VAL A 93 -10.21 -6.61 9.20
C VAL A 93 -11.30 -6.05 8.29
N SER A 94 -12.56 -6.42 8.56
CA SER A 94 -13.71 -6.38 7.64
C SER A 94 -13.56 -5.25 6.64
N LEU A 95 -13.06 -5.55 5.44
CA LEU A 95 -12.99 -4.56 4.37
C LEU A 95 -14.43 -4.30 3.95
N ASP A 96 -15.02 -3.23 4.49
CA ASP A 96 -16.44 -2.91 4.28
C ASP A 96 -16.76 -2.63 2.80
N THR A 97 -15.72 -2.33 2.00
CA THR A 97 -15.82 -2.11 0.55
C THR A 97 -15.09 -3.23 -0.22
N PRO A 98 -15.78 -3.99 -1.09
CA PRO A 98 -15.15 -4.99 -1.94
C PRO A 98 -14.05 -4.41 -2.83
N GLN A 99 -12.95 -5.16 -3.05
CA GLN A 99 -11.79 -4.71 -3.82
C GLN A 99 -12.11 -4.27 -5.26
N LYS A 100 -13.15 -4.85 -5.87
CA LYS A 100 -13.63 -4.45 -7.20
C LYS A 100 -14.11 -2.99 -7.26
N ASP A 101 -14.56 -2.44 -6.14
CA ASP A 101 -15.14 -1.10 -6.03
C ASP A 101 -14.10 -0.06 -5.57
N TRP A 102 -12.83 -0.47 -5.41
CA TRP A 102 -11.75 0.43 -5.02
C TRP A 102 -11.35 1.35 -6.19
N PRO A 103 -10.96 2.60 -5.90
CA PRO A 103 -10.58 3.55 -6.94
C PRO A 103 -9.36 3.05 -7.70
N ARG A 104 -9.37 3.22 -9.02
CA ARG A 104 -8.29 2.81 -9.92
C ARG A 104 -7.47 4.00 -10.37
N ILE A 105 -6.19 3.79 -10.65
CA ILE A 105 -5.34 4.76 -11.34
C ILE A 105 -5.87 4.90 -12.77
N GLU A 106 -6.09 6.14 -13.22
CA GLU A 106 -6.64 6.45 -14.54
C GLU A 106 -5.87 5.74 -15.66
N GLY A 107 -6.62 5.11 -16.57
CA GLY A 107 -6.02 4.38 -17.71
C GLY A 107 -5.38 3.03 -17.35
N THR A 108 -5.53 2.55 -16.12
CA THR A 108 -4.95 1.27 -15.68
C THR A 108 -5.96 0.37 -14.95
N GLN A 109 -5.61 -0.89 -14.76
CA GLN A 109 -6.33 -1.84 -13.91
C GLN A 109 -5.91 -1.77 -12.43
N PHE A 110 -4.90 -0.98 -12.10
CA PHE A 110 -4.32 -0.97 -10.75
C PHE A 110 -5.12 -0.09 -9.81
N THR A 111 -5.26 -0.54 -8.56
CA THR A 111 -5.86 0.26 -7.50
C THR A 111 -4.95 1.44 -7.17
N TYR A 112 -5.56 2.56 -6.82
CA TYR A 112 -4.86 3.68 -6.23
C TYR A 112 -4.15 3.24 -4.92
N PRO A 113 -2.83 3.43 -4.80
CA PRO A 113 -2.02 2.78 -3.76
C PRO A 113 -2.18 3.39 -2.36
N LEU A 114 -2.73 4.60 -2.27
CA LEU A 114 -2.96 5.29 -1.01
C LEU A 114 -4.30 6.02 -1.06
N VAL A 115 -5.19 5.66 -0.15
CA VAL A 115 -6.55 6.21 -0.08
C VAL A 115 -6.88 6.69 1.33
N GLU A 116 -7.77 7.66 1.42
CA GLU A 116 -8.47 8.00 2.65
C GLU A 116 -9.79 7.21 2.71
N VAL A 117 -10.06 6.59 3.85
CA VAL A 117 -11.25 5.77 4.08
C VAL A 117 -12.28 6.58 4.86
N LEU A 118 -13.25 7.12 4.13
CA LEU A 118 -14.37 7.87 4.70
C LEU A 118 -15.46 6.91 5.22
N ASN A 119 -16.22 7.39 6.21
CA ASN A 119 -17.29 6.62 6.87
C ASN A 119 -16.81 5.27 7.43
N SER A 120 -15.55 5.21 7.88
CA SER A 120 -14.98 3.99 8.44
C SER A 120 -15.64 3.62 9.76
N SER A 121 -16.18 2.40 9.79
CA SER A 121 -16.72 1.78 11.00
C SER A 121 -15.65 1.64 12.09
N TRP A 122 -14.40 1.40 11.68
CA TRP A 122 -13.26 1.32 12.57
C TRP A 122 -12.94 2.67 13.23
N HIS A 123 -12.87 3.74 12.43
CA HIS A 123 -12.68 5.11 12.95
C HIS A 123 -13.85 5.50 13.88
N ALA A 124 -15.09 5.17 13.52
CA ALA A 124 -16.27 5.45 14.33
C ALA A 124 -16.33 4.66 15.66
N GLY A 125 -15.61 3.55 15.74
CA GLY A 125 -15.51 2.71 16.93
C GLY A 125 -14.55 3.24 18.00
N LEU A 126 -13.73 4.27 17.69
CA LEU A 126 -12.76 4.80 18.65
C LEU A 126 -13.46 5.63 19.75
N PRO A 127 -13.10 5.45 21.05
CA PRO A 127 -13.69 6.20 22.15
C PRO A 127 -13.60 7.72 21.99
N ASP A 128 -12.48 8.21 21.45
CA ASP A 128 -12.24 9.64 21.18
C ASP A 128 -13.25 10.21 20.15
N TYR A 129 -13.73 9.38 19.22
CA TYR A 129 -14.74 9.76 18.21
C TYR A 129 -16.16 9.76 18.79
N GLN A 130 -16.48 8.82 19.67
CA GLN A 130 -17.83 8.64 20.23
C GLN A 130 -18.22 9.72 21.27
N ASN A 131 -17.24 10.33 21.93
CA ASN A 131 -17.47 11.31 23.01
C ASN A 131 -17.72 12.76 22.53
N GLY A 132 -18.18 12.96 21.28
CA GLY A 132 -18.58 14.28 20.77
C GLY A 132 -17.43 15.21 20.37
N GLY A 133 -16.21 14.68 20.24
CA GLY A 133 -15.09 15.42 19.67
C GLY A 133 -15.28 15.56 18.16
N ALA A 134 -15.72 16.73 17.70
CA ALA A 134 -15.55 17.11 16.31
C ALA A 134 -14.06 16.98 15.94
N ASN A 135 -13.76 16.02 15.05
CA ASN A 135 -12.50 15.80 14.35
C ASN A 135 -11.29 16.51 14.95
N GLY A 136 -10.53 15.82 15.80
CA GLY A 136 -9.19 16.26 16.18
C GLY A 136 -8.20 16.31 15.00
N GLY A 137 -8.64 16.10 13.75
CA GLY A 137 -7.74 15.91 12.61
C GLY A 137 -7.24 14.47 12.47
N MET A 138 -7.97 13.50 13.02
CA MET A 138 -7.71 12.07 12.80
C MET A 138 -8.47 11.57 11.58
N HIS A 139 -7.77 10.78 10.78
CA HIS A 139 -8.21 10.23 9.51
C HIS A 139 -7.89 8.74 9.47
N HIS A 140 -8.60 8.01 8.61
CA HIS A 140 -8.27 6.63 8.29
C HIS A 140 -7.61 6.58 6.92
N PHE A 141 -6.37 6.11 6.88
CA PHE A 141 -5.56 5.91 5.69
C PHE A 141 -5.45 4.42 5.38
N ARG A 142 -5.49 4.06 4.10
CA ARG A 142 -5.20 2.71 3.63
C ARG A 142 -4.14 2.76 2.54
N ALA A 143 -3.00 2.12 2.82
CA ALA A 143 -1.92 1.89 1.86
C ALA A 143 -2.04 0.47 1.30
N ILE A 144 -1.90 0.35 -0.02
CA ILE A 144 -2.20 -0.87 -0.77
C ILE A 144 -1.01 -1.16 -1.68
N SER A 145 -0.41 -2.34 -1.51
CA SER A 145 0.58 -2.89 -2.43
C SER A 145 0.09 -4.17 -3.08
N ALA A 146 0.90 -4.72 -3.98
CA ALA A 146 0.67 -6.03 -4.56
C ALA A 146 0.76 -7.19 -3.56
N MET A 147 1.21 -6.98 -2.32
CA MET A 147 1.47 -8.05 -1.35
C MET A 147 0.80 -7.84 0.01
N ASN A 148 0.49 -6.60 0.35
CA ASN A 148 -0.03 -6.24 1.66
C ASN A 148 -0.91 -5.00 1.64
N ILE A 149 -1.76 -4.90 2.65
CA ILE A 149 -2.59 -3.73 2.95
C ILE A 149 -2.21 -3.26 4.36
N VAL A 150 -2.04 -1.96 4.50
CA VAL A 150 -1.80 -1.32 5.79
C VAL A 150 -2.86 -0.26 6.01
N ASP A 151 -3.67 -0.45 7.05
CA ASP A 151 -4.66 0.52 7.48
C ASP A 151 -4.15 1.27 8.72
N ILE A 152 -4.32 2.59 8.74
CA ILE A 152 -3.84 3.48 9.80
C ILE A 152 -4.96 4.42 10.21
N VAL A 153 -5.26 4.49 11.51
CA VAL A 153 -6.08 5.57 12.07
C VAL A 153 -5.17 6.50 12.87
N GLY A 154 -5.00 7.72 12.39
CA GLY A 154 -4.04 8.68 12.95
C GLY A 154 -4.21 10.07 12.35
N PHE A 155 -3.32 10.98 12.73
CA PHE A 155 -3.28 12.33 12.18
C PHE A 155 -2.61 12.35 10.80
N GLU A 156 -2.73 13.48 10.11
CA GLU A 156 -2.07 13.71 8.83
C GLU A 156 -0.55 13.44 8.93
N PRO A 157 0.03 12.59 8.05
CA PRO A 157 1.45 12.29 8.09
C PRO A 157 2.27 13.44 7.49
N SER A 158 3.52 13.55 7.93
CA SER A 158 4.56 14.22 7.14
C SER A 158 5.03 13.29 6.02
N PHE A 159 5.57 13.85 4.93
CA PHE A 159 6.01 13.06 3.79
C PHE A 159 7.31 13.56 3.16
N GLU A 160 8.07 12.62 2.59
CA GLU A 160 9.28 12.91 1.84
C GLU A 160 9.54 11.84 0.77
N TRP A 161 10.02 12.27 -0.39
CA TRP A 161 10.50 11.35 -1.43
C TRP A 161 11.99 11.08 -1.24
N LEU A 162 12.34 9.81 -1.06
CA LEU A 162 13.69 9.36 -0.75
C LEU A 162 14.21 8.35 -1.79
N PRO A 163 15.53 8.21 -1.96
CA PRO A 163 16.10 7.06 -2.66
C PRO A 163 15.71 5.76 -1.94
N ASN A 164 15.39 4.71 -2.70
CA ASN A 164 15.18 3.38 -2.11
C ASN A 164 16.55 2.81 -1.70
N PRO A 165 16.76 2.46 -0.41
CA PRO A 165 18.05 1.99 0.09
C PRO A 165 18.55 0.69 -0.55
N HIS A 166 17.68 -0.08 -1.23
CA HIS A 166 18.12 -1.24 -2.02
C HIS A 166 18.95 -0.88 -3.26
N PHE A 167 18.96 0.39 -3.67
CA PHE A 167 19.68 0.89 -4.84
C PHE A 167 20.71 1.98 -4.47
N ALA A 168 20.93 2.24 -3.18
CA ALA A 168 21.86 3.24 -2.66
C ALA A 168 23.25 2.66 -2.40
#